data_AF-A0A1I7U7Z0-F1
#
_entry.id   AF-A0A1I7U7Z0-F1
#
_cell.length_a   1.000
_cell.length_b   1.000
_cell.length_c   1.000
_cell.angle_alpha   90.00
_cell.angle_beta   90.00
_cell.angle_gamma   90.00
#
_symmetry.space_group_name_H-M   'P 1'
#
loop_
_entity.id
_entity.type
_entity.pdbx_description
1 polymer ?
#
loop_
_entity_poly.entity_id
_entity_poly.type
_entity_poly.pdbx_seq_one_letter_code
_entity_poly.pdbx_strand_id
1 'polypeptide(L)' 'MSSDLLVGIILLHISFFGVVCNWTVLLFLSKVPSIHKSFGILTRNQAFGDAVQVTTVLFLVVPMVLL' A
#
# COMPACT_ATOMS: atom_id res chain seq x y z
N MET A 1 -22.71 15.67 3.46
CA MET A 1 -21.34 15.36 3.00
C MET A 1 -21.46 14.89 1.57
N SER A 2 -20.73 15.47 0.61
CA SER A 2 -20.76 14.97 -0.77
C SER A 2 -20.22 13.53 -0.79
N SER A 3 -20.79 12.68 -1.64
CA SER A 3 -20.38 11.28 -1.78
C SER A 3 -18.87 11.17 -2.09
N ASP A 4 -18.35 12.10 -2.88
CA ASP A 4 -16.93 12.15 -3.27
C ASP A 4 -16.01 12.47 -2.09
N LEU A 5 -16.44 13.38 -1.19
CA LEU A 5 -15.69 13.69 0.02
C LEU A 5 -15.62 12.47 0.96
N LEU A 6 -16.70 11.68 1.05
CA LEU A 6 -16.69 10.43 1.81
C LEU A 6 -15.69 9.43 1.23
N VAL A 7 -15.75 9.22 -0.08
CA VAL A 7 -14.85 8.30 -0.79
C VAL A 7 -13.39 8.75 -0.64
N GLY A 8 -13.11 10.04 -0.83
CA GLY A 8 -11.76 10.59 -0.70
C GLY A 8 -11.18 10.42 0.70
N ILE A 9 -11.97 10.65 1.76
CA ILE A 9 -11.53 10.44 3.15
C ILE A 9 -11.26 8.95 3.42
N ILE A 10 -12.14 8.06 2.95
CA ILE A 10 -11.95 6.60 3.08
C ILE A 10 -10.67 6.16 2.38
N LEU A 11 -10.49 6.57 1.11
CA LEU A 11 -9.30 6.23 0.33
C LEU A 11 -8.02 6.77 0.97
N LEU A 12 -8.04 7.98 1.52
CA LEU A 12 -6.90 8.57 2.22
C LEU A 12 -6.44 7.68 3.38
N HIS A 13 -7.35 7.22 4.23
CA HIS A 13 -7.00 6.39 5.38
C HIS A 13 -6.49 5.00 4.95
N ILE A 14 -7.18 4.35 4.03
CA ILE A 14 -6.84 2.98 3.60
C ILE A 14 -5.50 2.99 2.85
N SER A 15 -5.30 3.94 1.93
CA SER A 15 -4.05 4.03 1.17
C SER A 15 -2.88 4.45 2.03
N PHE A 16 -3.06 5.37 2.99
CA PHE A 16 -2.03 5.72 3.96
C PHE A 16 -1.57 4.52 4.79
N PHE A 17 -2.53 3.78 5.37
CA PHE A 17 -2.21 2.56 6.13
C PHE A 17 -1.55 1.51 5.22
N GLY A 18 -2.05 1.35 4.00
CA GLY A 18 -1.48 0.45 3.00
C GLY A 18 -0.02 0.78 2.66
N VAL A 19 0.32 2.07 2.50
CA VAL A 19 1.69 2.53 2.26
C VAL A 19 2.57 2.12 3.43
N VAL A 20 2.19 2.49 4.66
CA VAL A 20 3.00 2.20 5.86
C VAL A 20 3.23 0.68 5.99
N CYS A 21 2.18 -0.13 5.87
CA CYS A 21 2.29 -1.58 6.05
C CYS A 21 3.13 -2.25 4.95
N ASN A 22 2.85 -2.01 3.67
CA ASN A 22 3.53 -2.72 2.58
C ASN A 22 5.00 -2.33 2.46
N TRP A 23 5.33 -1.05 2.67
CA TRP A 23 6.73 -0.62 2.73
C TRP A 23 7.45 -1.20 3.96
N THR A 24 6.79 -1.28 5.12
CA THR A 24 7.34 -1.95 6.30
C THR A 24 7.63 -3.43 6.00
N VAL A 25 6.70 -4.14 5.37
CA VAL A 25 6.92 -5.52 4.93
C VAL A 25 8.15 -5.60 4.03
N LEU A 26 8.27 -4.78 2.99
CA LEU A 26 9.45 -4.81 2.12
C LEU A 26 10.77 -4.57 2.85
N LEU A 27 10.80 -3.63 3.81
CA LEU A 27 11.99 -3.30 4.59
C LEU A 27 12.44 -4.48 5.48
N PHE A 28 11.49 -5.13 6.16
CA PHE A 28 11.80 -6.14 7.16
C PHE A 28 11.75 -7.58 6.64
N LEU A 29 11.03 -7.85 5.55
CA LEU A 29 10.90 -9.20 4.98
C LEU A 29 12.27 -9.75 4.55
N SER A 30 13.17 -8.88 4.06
CA SER A 30 14.57 -9.24 3.76
C SER A 30 15.37 -9.79 4.95
N LYS A 31 14.94 -9.49 6.18
CA LYS A 31 15.57 -9.96 7.42
C LYS A 31 15.03 -11.31 7.89
N VAL A 32 14.01 -11.86 7.23
CA VAL A 32 13.38 -13.12 7.61
C VAL A 32 14.08 -14.28 6.87
N PRO A 33 14.69 -15.26 7.57
CA PRO A 33 15.44 -16.35 6.93
C PRO A 33 14.61 -17.18 5.96
N SER A 34 13.31 -17.36 6.23
CA SER A 34 12.38 -18.11 5.40
C SER A 34 12.06 -17.43 4.06
N ILE A 35 12.48 -16.18 3.85
CA ILE A 35 12.20 -15.45 2.60
C ILE A 35 12.83 -16.13 1.36
N HIS A 36 13.92 -16.88 1.56
CA HIS A 36 14.67 -17.57 0.51
C HIS A 36 13.95 -18.83 -0.02
N LYS A 37 12.76 -19.15 0.51
CA LYS A 37 11.87 -20.18 -0.04
C LYS A 37 10.91 -19.53 -1.04
N SER A 38 10.38 -20.32 -1.97
CA SER A 38 9.47 -19.85 -3.04
C SER A 38 8.32 -18.98 -2.52
N PHE A 39 7.77 -19.30 -1.35
CA PHE A 39 6.71 -18.52 -0.72
C PHE A 39 7.17 -17.11 -0.30
N GLY A 40 8.37 -16.96 0.24
CA GLY A 40 8.90 -15.67 0.66
C GLY A 40 9.17 -14.71 -0.50
N ILE A 41 9.66 -15.24 -1.63
CA ILE A 41 9.83 -14.46 -2.86
C ILE A 41 8.47 -13.99 -3.39
N LEU A 42 7.46 -14.86 -3.36
CA LEU A 42 6.09 -14.51 -3.76
C LEU A 42 5.52 -13.40 -2.87
N THR A 43 5.63 -13.54 -1.54
CA THR A 43 5.20 -12.51 -0.58
C THR A 43 5.90 -11.18 -0.81
N ARG A 44 7.21 -11.20 -1.13
CA ARG A 44 7.97 -9.97 -1.43
C ARG A 44 7.43 -9.26 -2.66
N ASN A 45 7.19 -10.00 -3.74
CA ASN A 45 6.70 -9.42 -4.99
C ASN A 45 5.28 -8.89 -4.82
N GLN A 46 4.43 -9.59 -4.06
CA GLN A 46 3.09 -9.13 -3.73
C GLN A 46 3.11 -7.85 -2.90
N ALA A 47 3.90 -7.80 -1.82
CA ALA A 47 4.07 -6.60 -1.00
C ALA A 47 4.62 -5.41 -1.82
N PHE A 48 5.48 -5.67 -2.81
CA PHE A 48 5.96 -4.64 -3.73
C PHE A 48 4.86 -4.08 -4.64
N GLY A 49 4.09 -4.97 -5.27
CA GLY A 49 2.94 -4.55 -6.08
C GLY A 49 1.93 -3.73 -5.27
N ASP A 50 1.59 -4.22 -4.08
CA ASP A 50 0.67 -3.55 -3.17
C ASP A 50 1.23 -2.19 -2.72
N ALA A 51 2.52 -2.09 -2.37
CA ALA A 51 3.17 -0.83 -2.00
C ALA A 51 3.09 0.21 -3.12
N VAL A 52 3.38 -0.16 -4.37
CA VAL A 52 3.30 0.74 -5.52
C VAL A 52 1.85 1.19 -5.76
N GLN A 53 0.91 0.25 -5.72
CA GLN A 53 -0.52 0.54 -5.92
C GLN A 53 -1.04 1.52 -4.88
N VAL A 54 -0.85 1.25 -3.59
CA VAL A 54 -1.38 2.10 -2.50
C VAL A 54 -0.66 3.45 -2.43
N THR A 55 0.62 3.52 -2.83
CA THR A 55 1.34 4.80 -2.99
C THR A 55 0.73 5.63 -4.13
N THR A 56 0.42 4.99 -5.26
CA THR A 56 -0.25 5.65 -6.40
C THR A 56 -1.63 6.18 -6.00
N VAL A 57 -2.41 5.38 -5.26
CA VAL A 57 -3.72 5.81 -4.76
C VAL A 57 -3.58 7.00 -3.81
N LEU A 58 -2.65 6.95 -2.85
CA LEU A 58 -2.49 8.00 -1.86
C LEU A 58 -2.06 9.34 -2.47
N PHE A 59 -1.11 9.34 -3.41
CA PHE A 59 -0.51 10.57 -3.93
C PHE A 59 -1.11 11.07 -5.24
N LEU A 60 -1.80 10.23 -6.02
CA LEU A 60 -2.42 10.65 -7.27
C LEU A 60 -3.96 10.61 -7.19
N VAL A 61 -4.54 9.49 -6.74
CA VAL A 61 -6.01 9.30 -6.78
C VAL A 61 -6.70 10.11 -5.69
N VAL A 62 -6.21 10.07 -4.45
CA VAL A 62 -6.83 10.79 -3.32
C VAL A 62 -6.89 12.31 -3.57
N PRO A 63 -5.81 12.99 -4.04
CA PRO A 63 -5.90 14.40 -4.42
C PRO A 63 -6.91 14.66 -5.55
N MET A 64 -6.99 13.80 -6.56
CA MET A 64 -7.97 13.95 -7.64
C MET A 64 -9.42 13.84 -7.17
N VAL A 65 -9.68 13.11 -6.09
CA VAL A 65 -11.04 12.95 -5.53
C VAL A 65 -11.39 14.06 -4.54
N LEU A 66 -10.40 14.64 -3.85
CA LEU A 66 -10.61 15.66 -2.81
C LEU A 66 -10.51 17.11 -3.32
N LEU A 67 -9.92 17.34 -4.50
CA LEU A 67 -9.83 18.65 -5.17
C LEU A 67 -10.97 18.81 -6.19
#